data_AF-A0A3D3GM92-F1
#
_entry.id   AF-A0A3D3GM92-F1
#
_cell.length_a   1.000
_cell.length_b   1.000
_cell.length_c   1.000
_cell.angle_alpha   90.00
_cell.angle_beta   90.00
_cell.angle_gamma   90.00
#
_symmetry.space_group_name_H-M   'P 1'
#
loop_
_entity.id
_entity.type
_entity.pdbx_description
1 polymer ?
#
loop_
_entity_poly.entity_id
_entity_poly.type
_entity_poly.pdbx_seq_one_letter_code
_entity_poly.pdbx_strand_id
1 'polypeptide(L)' 'MSQTDRSKSFSDPEQGLFKKADLIIHSSDLFETNGLVLIKHGDEWYQLRRTRHNRLILNK' A
#
# COMPACT_ATOMS: atom_id res chain seq x y z
N MET A 1 2.10 45.58 4.70
CA MET A 1 1.46 44.87 3.57
C MET A 1 1.67 43.39 3.80
N SER A 2 0.63 42.70 4.28
CA SER A 2 0.70 41.29 4.69
C SER A 2 0.68 40.38 3.47
N GLN A 3 1.65 39.48 3.38
CA GLN A 3 1.68 38.41 2.39
C GLN A 3 0.57 37.41 2.74
N THR A 4 -0.44 37.32 1.89
CA THR A 4 -1.55 36.37 2.07
C THR A 4 -1.08 34.96 1.75
N ASP A 5 -1.14 34.13 2.78
CA ASP A 5 -1.00 32.70 2.83
C ASP A 5 -1.55 31.96 1.60
N ARG A 6 -0.67 31.31 0.84
CA ARG A 6 -1.05 30.25 -0.10
C ARG A 6 -1.14 28.93 0.67
N SER A 7 -2.23 28.74 1.39
CA SER A 7 -2.63 27.42 1.87
C SER A 7 -3.11 26.58 0.68
N LYS A 8 -2.17 26.01 -0.09
CA LYS A 8 -2.47 24.85 -0.95
C LYS A 8 -2.82 23.70 -0.01
N SER A 9 -4.12 23.46 0.19
CA SER A 9 -4.59 22.17 0.68
C SER A 9 -4.22 21.12 -0.36
N PHE A 10 -3.07 20.49 -0.16
CA PHE A 10 -2.79 19.20 -0.75
C PHE A 10 -3.73 18.22 -0.05
N SER A 11 -4.87 17.93 -0.68
CA SER A 11 -5.71 16.81 -0.28
C SER A 11 -4.84 15.57 -0.32
N ASP A 12 -4.49 15.05 0.85
CA ASP A 12 -3.61 13.89 0.97
C ASP A 12 -4.27 12.71 0.24
N PRO A 13 -3.72 12.25 -0.90
CA PRO A 13 -4.38 11.25 -1.75
C PRO A 13 -4.64 9.93 -1.01
N GLU A 14 -3.91 9.71 0.08
CA GLU A 14 -4.06 8.56 0.96
C GLU A 14 -5.43 8.52 1.66
N GLN A 15 -6.02 9.67 2.03
CA GLN A 15 -7.31 9.71 2.72
C GLN A 15 -8.48 9.19 1.86
N GLY A 16 -8.40 9.36 0.54
CA GLY A 16 -9.42 8.86 -0.39
C GLY A 16 -9.32 7.35 -0.63
N LEU A 17 -8.11 6.79 -0.54
CA LEU A 17 -7.84 5.36 -0.70
C LEU A 17 -8.25 4.59 0.55
N PHE A 18 -7.93 5.09 1.75
CA PHE A 18 -8.32 4.44 3.00
C PHE A 18 -9.84 4.31 3.17
N LYS A 19 -10.60 5.31 2.70
CA LYS A 19 -12.07 5.28 2.75
C LYS A 19 -12.71 4.29 1.78
N LYS A 20 -11.97 3.79 0.79
CA LYS A 20 -12.45 2.86 -0.23
C LYS A 20 -11.95 1.43 -0.02
N ALA A 21 -11.02 1.21 0.89
CA ALA A 21 -10.47 -0.11 1.14
C ALA A 21 -11.43 -0.90 2.05
N ASP A 22 -11.84 -2.09 1.61
CA ASP A 22 -12.62 -3.01 2.45
C ASP A 22 -11.78 -3.59 3.59
N LEU A 23 -10.46 -3.63 3.42
CA LEU A 23 -9.50 -4.13 4.40
C LEU A 23 -8.16 -3.41 4.28
N ILE A 24 -7.61 -3.01 5.42
CA ILE A 24 -6.24 -2.47 5.53
C ILE A 24 -5.45 -3.44 6.41
N ILE A 25 -4.31 -3.93 5.91
CA ILE A 25 -3.45 -4.89 6.61
C ILE A 25 -2.05 -4.31 6.71
N HIS A 26 -1.41 -4.44 7.88
CA HIS A 26 -0.02 -4.07 8.03
C HIS A 26 0.88 -5.14 7.39
N SER A 27 1.94 -4.73 6.68
CA SER A 27 2.76 -5.69 5.92
C SER A 27 3.40 -6.78 6.78
N SER A 28 3.68 -6.53 8.06
CA SER A 28 4.18 -7.55 9.00
C SER A 28 3.24 -8.72 9.19
N ASP A 29 1.93 -8.48 9.05
CA ASP A 29 0.90 -9.48 9.33
C ASP A 29 0.70 -10.41 8.13
N LEU A 30 1.14 -9.96 6.95
CA LEU A 30 1.17 -10.76 5.72
C LEU A 30 2.44 -11.60 5.61
N PHE A 31 3.58 -11.04 5.97
CA PHE A 31 4.87 -11.68 5.75
C PHE A 31 5.41 -12.37 6.99
N GLU A 32 5.41 -13.70 6.94
CA GLU A 32 6.25 -14.52 7.81
C GLU A 32 7.74 -14.44 7.42
N THR A 33 8.55 -15.37 7.90
CA THR A 33 10.02 -15.35 7.82
C THR A 33 10.57 -15.20 6.40
N ASN A 34 9.87 -15.75 5.39
CA ASN A 34 10.37 -15.82 4.02
C ASN A 34 9.97 -14.63 3.14
N GLY A 35 9.16 -13.69 3.63
CA GLY A 35 8.83 -12.46 2.88
C GLY A 35 8.08 -12.69 1.56
N LEU A 36 7.40 -13.83 1.41
CA LEU A 36 6.60 -14.20 0.24
C LEU A 36 5.18 -14.58 0.69
N VAL A 37 4.18 -14.02 0.01
CA VAL A 37 2.77 -14.39 0.13
C VAL A 37 2.25 -14.74 -1.26
N LEU A 38 1.53 -15.86 -1.36
CA LEU A 38 0.83 -16.26 -2.57
C LEU A 38 -0.64 -15.87 -2.45
N ILE A 39 -1.13 -15.12 -3.44
CA ILE A 39 -2.52 -14.67 -3.52
C ILE A 39 -3.17 -15.43 -4.68
N LYS A 40 -4.17 -16.25 -4.38
CA LYS A 40 -4.97 -16.93 -5.40
C LYS A 40 -6.11 -16.01 -5.85
N HIS A 41 -6.25 -15.80 -7.15
CA HIS A 41 -7.35 -15.04 -7.73
C HIS A 41 -7.90 -15.77 -8.96
N GLY A 42 -9.09 -16.36 -8.81
CA GLY A 42 -9.63 -17.31 -9.79
C GLY A 42 -8.70 -18.52 -9.93
N ASP A 43 -8.23 -18.75 -11.15
CA ASP A 43 -7.28 -19.82 -11.50
C ASP A 43 -5.81 -19.35 -11.52
N GLU A 44 -5.57 -18.06 -11.23
CA GLU A 44 -4.24 -17.47 -11.27
C GLU A 44 -3.63 -17.35 -9.86
N TRP A 45 -2.30 -17.41 -9.81
CA TRP A 45 -1.52 -17.18 -8.60
C TRP A 45 -0.70 -15.90 -8.78
N TYR A 46 -0.74 -15.04 -7.77
CA TYR A 46 0.07 -13.85 -7.70
C TYR A 46 1.05 -13.96 -6.54
N GLN A 47 2.25 -13.43 -6.73
CA GLN A 47 3.31 -13.41 -5.73
C GLN A 47 3.46 -12.00 -5.20
N LEU A 48 3.06 -11.80 -3.95
CA LEU A 48 3.39 -10.59 -3.22
C LEU A 48 4.69 -10.84 -2.44
N ARG A 49 5.72 -10.04 -2.68
CA ARG A 49 7.05 -10.21 -2.06
C ARG A 49 7.50 -8.94 -1.36
N ARG A 50 8.03 -9.10 -0.14
CA ARG A 50 8.81 -8.06 0.55
C ARG A 50 10.28 -8.15 0.14
N THR A 51 10.79 -7.08 -0.46
CA THR A 51 12.19 -6.99 -0.87
C THR A 51 13.11 -6.67 0.31
N ARG A 52 14.42 -6.85 0.14
CA ARG A 52 15.44 -6.49 1.14
C ARG A 52 15.44 -4.99 1.49
N HIS A 53 14.88 -4.14 0.63
CA HIS A 53 14.73 -2.71 0.86
C HIS A 53 13.37 -2.34 1.48
N ASN A 54 12.67 -3.30 2.11
CA ASN A 54 11.34 -3.13 2.70
C ASN A 54 10.27 -2.59 1.74
N ARG A 55 10.43 -2.81 0.43
CA ARG A 55 9.40 -2.51 -0.58
C ARG A 55 8.56 -3.75 -0.88
N LEU A 56 7.29 -3.53 -1.19
CA LEU A 56 6.37 -4.56 -1.66
C LEU A 56 6.34 -4.58 -3.18
N ILE A 57 6.39 -5.79 -3.76
CA ILE A 57 6.26 -6.02 -5.20
C ILE A 57 5.21 -7.10 -5.40
N LEU A 58 4.25 -6.86 -6.29
CA LEU A 58 3.27 -7.84 -6.73
C LEU A 58 3.63 -8.31 -8.14
N ASN A 59 3.86 -9.60 -8.31
CA ASN A 59 4.08 -10.24 -9.60
C ASN A 59 2.96 -11.25 -9.89
N LYS A 60 2.75 -11.54 -11.17
CA LYS A 60 1.94 -12.66 -11.66
C LYS A 60 2.83 -13.89 -11.84
#